data_AF-A0A7V3VIP0-F1
#
_entry.id   AF-A0A7V3VIP0-F1
#
_cell.length_a   1.000
_cell.length_b   1.000
_cell.length_c   1.000
_cell.angle_alpha   90.00
_cell.angle_beta   90.00
_cell.angle_gamma   90.00
#
_symmetry.space_group_name_H-M   'P 1'
#
loop_
_entity.id
_entity.type
_entity.pdbx_description
1 polymer ?
#
loop_
_entity_poly.entity_id
_entity_poly.type
_entity_poly.pdbx_seq_one_letter_code
_entity_poly.pdbx_strand_id
1 'polypeptide(L)' 'MVGWVEEDEEQHRGEKGEYCEVCGVAGFHQHLGKCPMCHRYFCDECRYVYGGKEFCGRNCANEFFWGGEDGDITEE' A
#
# COMPACT_ATOMS: atom_id res chain seq x y z
N MET A 1 42.57 5.78 8.96
CA MET A 1 42.19 5.73 7.53
C MET A 1 41.22 4.55 7.41
N VAL A 2 39.97 4.88 7.09
CA VAL A 2 38.82 4.03 6.71
C VAL A 2 38.76 2.57 7.16
N GLY A 3 37.76 2.27 7.98
CA GLY A 3 37.24 0.92 8.20
C GLY A 3 35.73 1.01 8.42
N TRP A 4 35.02 1.60 7.46
CA TRP A 4 33.57 1.41 7.34
C TRP A 4 33.34 0.04 6.73
N VAL A 5 32.53 -0.78 7.38
CA VAL A 5 31.44 -1.49 6.70
C VAL A 5 30.39 -1.75 7.78
N GLU A 6 29.30 -1.04 7.63
CA GLU A 6 28.12 -1.06 8.49
C GLU A 6 27.57 -2.50 8.63
N GLU A 7 27.30 -2.89 9.87
CA GLU A 7 26.66 -4.16 10.22
C GLU A 7 25.24 -4.20 9.63
N ASP A 8 25.10 -4.91 8.52
CA ASP A 8 24.04 -5.89 8.21
C ASP A 8 22.71 -5.70 8.97
N GLU A 9 22.02 -4.59 8.74
CA GLU A 9 20.60 -4.41 9.13
C GLU A 9 19.69 -4.71 7.93
N GLU A 10 19.98 -5.79 7.17
CA GLU A 10 19.06 -6.28 6.15
C GLU A 10 18.38 -7.56 6.62
N GLN A 11 17.71 -7.43 7.76
CA GLN A 11 16.75 -8.40 8.23
C GLN A 11 15.50 -8.31 7.35
N HIS A 12 15.54 -8.96 6.18
CA HIS A 12 14.42 -9.24 5.28
C HIS A 12 13.39 -10.12 6.01
N ARG A 13 12.65 -9.46 6.89
CA ARG A 13 11.64 -9.98 7.78
C ARG A 13 10.37 -10.27 7.00
N GLY A 14 10.34 -11.42 6.33
CA GLY A 14 9.13 -12.04 5.81
C GLY A 14 8.52 -11.31 4.61
N GLU A 15 8.27 -12.09 3.56
CA GLU A 15 7.73 -11.68 2.27
C GLU A 15 6.27 -11.17 2.41
N LYS A 16 6.09 -9.97 2.98
CA LYS A 16 4.79 -9.30 2.99
C LYS A 16 4.55 -8.70 1.61
N GLY A 17 3.81 -9.45 0.78
CA GLY A 17 3.50 -9.07 -0.60
C GLY A 17 3.47 -10.24 -1.59
N GLU A 18 3.42 -11.50 -1.14
CA GLU A 18 3.44 -12.65 -2.06
C GLU A 18 2.17 -12.82 -2.88
N TYR A 19 1.04 -12.21 -2.48
CA TYR A 19 -0.22 -12.33 -3.19
C TYR A 19 -1.14 -11.13 -2.99
N CYS A 20 -2.04 -10.92 -3.94
CA CYS A 20 -3.08 -9.92 -3.85
C CYS A 20 -4.20 -10.41 -2.92
N GLU A 21 -4.54 -9.63 -1.89
CA GLU A 21 -5.64 -9.97 -0.96
C GLU A 21 -7.05 -9.77 -1.56
N VAL A 22 -7.14 -9.24 -2.78
CA VAL A 22 -8.41 -8.98 -3.50
C VAL A 22 -8.77 -10.15 -4.41
N CYS A 23 -7.81 -10.63 -5.22
CA CYS A 23 -8.03 -11.70 -6.20
C CYS A 23 -7.24 -12.99 -5.90
N GLY A 24 -6.29 -12.96 -4.97
CA GLY A 24 -5.45 -14.11 -4.61
C GLY A 24 -4.30 -14.40 -5.59
N VAL A 25 -4.07 -13.54 -6.60
CA VAL A 25 -2.96 -13.75 -7.55
C VAL A 25 -1.62 -13.61 -6.87
N ALA A 26 -0.70 -14.53 -7.14
CA ALA A 26 0.66 -14.47 -6.62
C ALA A 26 1.43 -13.28 -7.24
N GLY A 27 2.08 -12.50 -6.38
CA GLY A 27 2.92 -11.36 -6.68
C GLY A 27 4.25 -11.67 -7.35
N PHE A 28 4.55 -12.95 -7.57
CA PHE A 28 5.85 -13.41 -8.03
C PHE A 28 6.30 -12.79 -9.36
N HIS A 29 5.37 -12.21 -10.14
CA HIS A 29 5.66 -11.56 -11.41
C HIS A 29 5.20 -10.10 -11.51
N GLN A 30 4.62 -9.52 -10.45
CA GLN A 30 4.01 -8.20 -10.51
C GLN A 30 4.30 -7.36 -9.26
N HIS A 31 4.45 -6.06 -9.44
CA HIS A 31 4.54 -5.12 -8.32
C HIS A 31 3.21 -5.08 -7.59
N LEU A 32 3.19 -5.43 -6.30
CA LEU A 32 2.02 -5.18 -5.45
C LEU A 32 2.09 -3.81 -4.80
N GLY A 33 1.03 -3.05 -4.98
CA GLY A 33 0.79 -1.83 -4.24
C GLY A 33 0.28 -2.14 -2.83
N LYS A 34 0.61 -1.27 -1.87
CA LYS A 34 0.07 -1.33 -0.52
C LYS A 34 -1.03 -0.29 -0.36
N CYS A 35 -2.20 -0.70 0.11
CA CYS A 35 -3.32 0.24 0.27
C CYS A 35 -3.11 1.13 1.49
N PRO A 36 -3.24 2.47 1.37
CA PRO A 36 -3.04 3.38 2.50
C PRO A 36 -4.16 3.31 3.56
N MET A 37 -5.31 2.69 3.24
CA MET A 37 -6.44 2.58 4.17
C MET A 37 -6.40 1.31 5.03
N CYS A 38 -6.23 0.16 4.38
CA CYS A 38 -6.28 -1.14 5.05
C CYS A 38 -4.92 -1.84 5.14
N HIS A 39 -3.88 -1.23 4.57
CA HIS A 39 -2.50 -1.75 4.52
C HIS A 39 -2.36 -3.11 3.81
N ARG A 40 -3.39 -3.53 3.06
CA ARG A 40 -3.42 -4.75 2.27
C ARG A 40 -2.63 -4.62 0.97
N TYR A 41 -2.10 -5.74 0.50
CA TYR A 41 -1.39 -5.80 -0.78
C TYR A 41 -2.35 -6.10 -1.93
N PHE A 42 -2.21 -5.37 -3.03
CA PHE A 42 -3.02 -5.54 -4.23
C PHE A 42 -2.16 -5.53 -5.49
N CYS A 43 -2.54 -6.30 -6.50
CA CYS A 43 -1.87 -6.29 -7.80
C CYS A 43 -2.31 -5.09 -8.65
N ASP A 44 -1.54 -4.77 -9.69
CA ASP A 44 -1.85 -3.67 -10.62
C ASP A 44 -3.24 -3.79 -11.26
N GLU A 45 -3.73 -5.02 -11.47
CA GLU A 45 -5.07 -5.27 -12.02
C GLU A 45 -6.19 -4.95 -11.02
N CYS A 46 -5.96 -5.22 -9.73
CA CYS A 46 -6.89 -4.87 -8.65
C CYS A 46 -6.67 -3.44 -8.12
N ARG A 47 -5.67 -2.73 -8.64
CA ARG A 47 -5.41 -1.34 -8.29
C ARG A 47 -6.59 -0.48 -8.70
N TYR A 48 -7.13 0.23 -7.73
CA TYR A 48 -8.13 1.27 -7.97
C TYR A 48 -7.49 2.63 -7.76
N VAL A 49 -7.33 3.41 -8.85
CA VAL A 49 -6.79 4.77 -8.79
C VAL A 49 -7.95 5.75 -8.68
N TYR A 50 -7.95 6.56 -7.63
CA TYR A 50 -8.96 7.59 -7.41
C TYR A 50 -8.34 8.84 -6.79
N GLY A 51 -8.62 10.01 -7.37
CA GLY A 51 -8.06 11.28 -6.92
C GLY A 51 -6.53 11.32 -6.83
N GLY A 52 -5.83 10.60 -7.72
CA GLY A 52 -4.36 10.54 -7.75
C GLY A 52 -3.72 9.60 -6.72
N LYS A 53 -4.50 8.82 -5.97
CA LYS A 53 -4.01 7.79 -5.03
C LYS A 53 -4.45 6.40 -5.46
N GLU A 54 -3.67 5.40 -5.03
CA GLU A 54 -3.88 3.99 -5.35
C GLU A 54 -4.46 3.23 -4.15
N PHE A 55 -5.50 2.43 -4.37
CA PHE A 55 -6.20 1.67 -3.34
C PHE A 55 -6.41 0.23 -3.77
N CYS A 56 -6.63 -0.68 -2.81
CA CYS A 56 -6.96 -2.08 -3.11
C CYS A 56 -8.37 -2.27 -3.69
N GLY A 57 -9.17 -1.20 -3.78
CA GLY A 57 -10.52 -1.28 -4.33
C GLY A 57 -11.33 -0.02 -4.08
N ARG A 58 -12.50 0.05 -4.72
CA ARG A 58 -13.44 1.18 -4.62
C ARG A 58 -13.87 1.45 -3.18
N ASN A 59 -14.05 0.42 -2.36
CA ASN A 59 -14.50 0.59 -0.97
C ASN A 59 -13.49 1.41 -0.15
N CYS A 60 -12.20 1.02 -0.17
CA CYS A 60 -11.15 1.76 0.53
C CYS A 60 -10.96 3.18 -0.02
N ALA A 61 -11.08 3.37 -1.33
CA ALA A 61 -11.07 4.72 -1.89
C ALA A 61 -12.27 5.55 -1.39
N ASN A 62 -13.46 4.95 -1.34
CA ASN A 62 -14.64 5.66 -0.86
C ASN A 62 -14.50 6.04 0.62
N GLU A 63 -14.04 5.12 1.46
CA GLU A 63 -13.76 5.38 2.88
C GLU A 63 -12.67 6.45 3.06
N PHE A 64 -11.64 6.49 2.21
CA PHE A 64 -10.59 7.52 2.31
C PHE A 64 -11.09 8.92 1.95
N PHE A 65 -11.95 9.02 0.92
CA PHE A 65 -12.44 10.31 0.42
C PHE A 65 -13.73 10.79 1.11
N TRP A 66 -14.56 9.87 1.60
CA TRP A 66 -15.90 10.14 2.13
C TRP A 66 -16.13 9.57 3.54
N GLY A 67 -15.28 8.64 4.00
CA GLY A 67 -15.37 8.02 5.33
C GLY A 67 -14.60 8.77 6.42
N GLY A 68 -13.92 9.86 6.06
CA GLY A 68 -13.37 10.84 7.00
C GLY A 68 -14.41 11.89 7.36
N GLU A 69 -15.50 11.49 7.99
CA GLU A 69 -16.28 12.45 8.78
C GLU A 69 -15.44 12.76 10.05
N ASP A 70 -15.31 14.05 10.39
CA ASP A 70 -14.45 14.64 11.42
C ASP A 70 -13.00 14.99 11.01
N GLY A 71 -12.87 16.06 10.21
CA GLY A 71 -11.56 16.68 9.98
C GLY A 71 -11.63 18.02 9.25
N ASP A 72 -12.37 18.97 9.82
CA ASP A 72 -12.15 20.42 9.70
C ASP A 72 -11.59 20.89 8.33
N ILE A 73 -12.47 20.98 7.33
CA ILE A 73 -12.27 21.97 6.28
C ILE A 73 -12.54 23.34 6.93
N THR A 74 -11.55 23.89 7.63
CA THR A 74 -11.52 25.33 7.87
C THR A 74 -11.28 26.00 6.52
N GLU A 75 -12.38 26.25 5.81
CA GLU A 75 -12.43 27.30 4.80
C GLU A 75 -12.20 28.62 5.56
N GLU A 76 -11.05 29.22 5.30
CA GLU A 76 -10.60 30.54 5.77
C GLU A 76 -11.51 31.71 5.35
#